data_AF-A0A529LWE3-F1
#
_entry.id   AF-A0A529LWE3-F1
#
_cell.length_a   1.000
_cell.length_b   1.000
_cell.length_c   1.000
_cell.angle_alpha   90.00
_cell.angle_beta   90.00
_cell.angle_gamma   90.00
#
_symmetry.space_group_name_H-M   'P 1'
#
loop_
_entity.id
_entity.type
_entity.pdbx_description
1 polymer ?
#
loop_
_entity_poly.entity_id
_entity_poly.type
_entity_poly.pdbx_seq_one_letter_code
_entity_poly.pdbx_strand_id
1 'polypeptide(L)'
;VALVDVGDGGNQCGPAKVIVWKKDGEIETTTVEQDECGAPPAAVSDSAIYFVPYLLPGDSKPALQWSPTEGLTTSGNLTYTPEPGTDWKDVDPSKYDNIIDAFHNEAVYKAGQALLGNDMPD
;
A
#
# COMPACT_ATOMS: atom_id res chain seq x y z
N VAL A 1 -1.59 8.96 20.83
CA VAL A 1 -1.91 7.85 19.90
C VAL A 1 -0.73 6.89 19.87
N ALA A 2 -0.99 5.60 19.71
CA ALA A 2 0.01 4.56 19.50
C ALA A 2 -0.39 3.71 18.29
N LEU A 3 0.60 3.20 17.56
CA LEU A 3 0.41 2.20 16.51
C LEU A 3 0.95 0.87 17.03
N VAL A 4 0.16 -0.18 16.90
CA VAL A 4 0.47 -1.51 17.44
C VAL A 4 0.37 -2.52 16.32
N ASP A 5 1.40 -3.36 16.21
CA ASP A 5 1.39 -4.55 15.36
C ASP A 5 0.70 -5.70 16.09
N VAL A 6 -0.30 -6.30 15.46
CA VAL A 6 -1.07 -7.40 16.03
C VAL A 6 -0.98 -8.63 15.12
N GLY A 7 -0.50 -9.74 15.69
CA GLY A 7 -0.27 -11.00 14.98
C GLY A 7 1.15 -11.12 14.42
N ASP A 8 1.44 -12.28 13.83
CA ASP A 8 2.78 -12.63 13.33
C ASP A 8 3.01 -12.16 11.88
N GLY A 9 1.97 -11.73 11.17
CA GLY A 9 2.01 -11.51 9.73
C GLY A 9 2.01 -12.81 8.92
N GLY A 10 2.10 -12.70 7.60
CA GLY A 10 2.11 -13.81 6.65
C GLY A 10 3.25 -13.70 5.62
N ASN A 11 3.30 -14.64 4.66
CA ASN A 11 4.41 -14.80 3.71
C ASN A 11 4.82 -13.51 2.95
N GLN A 12 3.87 -12.62 2.68
CA GLN A 12 4.09 -11.35 1.94
C GLN A 12 3.44 -10.15 2.65
N CYS A 13 2.87 -10.38 3.83
CA CYS A 13 1.95 -9.46 4.47
C CYS A 13 2.40 -9.16 5.88
N GLY A 14 2.44 -7.87 6.23
CA GLY A 14 2.79 -7.45 7.57
C GLY A 14 1.72 -7.86 8.59
N PRO A 15 2.03 -7.80 9.88
CA PRO A 15 0.99 -7.90 10.91
C PRO A 15 -0.08 -6.81 10.74
N ALA A 16 -1.27 -7.05 11.28
CA ALA A 16 -2.33 -6.06 11.26
C ALA A 16 -1.92 -4.83 12.07
N LYS A 17 -2.25 -3.64 11.57
CA LYS A 17 -1.93 -2.37 12.25
C LYS A 17 -3.15 -1.89 13.02
N VAL A 18 -3.02 -1.73 14.34
CA VAL A 18 -4.07 -1.15 15.20
C VAL A 18 -3.64 0.23 15.67
N ILE A 19 -4.52 1.21 15.49
CA ILE A 19 -4.37 2.55 16.05
C ILE A 19 -5.08 2.58 17.39
N VAL A 20 -4.37 2.98 18.44
CA VAL A 20 -4.88 3.11 19.80
C VAL A 20 -4.76 4.57 20.23
N TRP A 21 -5.85 5.20 20.67
CA TRP A 21 -5.81 6.58 21.16
C TRP A 21 -6.74 6.79 22.34
N LYS A 22 -6.62 7.95 22.98
CA LYS A 22 -7.51 8.36 24.07
C LYS A 22 -8.49 9.41 23.54
N LYS A 23 -9.78 9.22 23.79
CA LYS A 23 -10.84 10.18 23.47
C LYS A 23 -11.81 10.26 24.64
N ASP A 24 -12.12 11.48 25.10
CA ASP A 24 -13.08 11.73 26.18
C ASP A 24 -12.83 10.95 27.50
N GLY A 25 -11.58 10.59 27.77
CA GLY A 25 -11.21 9.81 28.96
C GLY A 25 -11.10 8.30 28.71
N GLU A 26 -11.64 7.81 27.60
CA GLU A 26 -11.68 6.40 27.22
C GLU A 26 -10.60 6.06 26.18
N ILE A 27 -10.26 4.77 26.09
CA ILE A 27 -9.34 4.26 25.08
C ILE A 27 -10.15 3.78 23.89
N GLU A 28 -9.78 4.28 22.72
CA GLU A 28 -10.38 3.96 21.43
C GLU A 28 -9.39 3.17 20.58
N THR A 29 -9.92 2.30 19.73
CA THR A 29 -9.11 1.49 18.82
C THR A 29 -9.75 1.39 17.44
N THR A 30 -8.93 1.33 16.41
CA THR A 30 -9.38 0.96 15.07
C THR A 30 -8.27 0.21 14.35
N THR A 31 -8.64 -0.73 13.48
CA THR A 31 -7.70 -1.51 12.68
C THR A 31 -7.54 -0.86 11.32
N VAL A 32 -6.30 -0.77 10.84
CA VAL A 32 -5.98 -0.41 9.48
C VAL A 32 -5.87 -1.69 8.68
N GLU A 33 -6.91 -1.97 7.90
CA GLU A 33 -6.99 -3.14 7.03
C GLU A 33 -6.85 -2.70 5.57
N GLN A 34 -5.91 -3.32 4.85
CA GLN A 34 -5.74 -3.19 3.41
C GLN A 34 -5.55 -4.61 2.85
N ASP A 35 -6.66 -5.20 2.39
CA ASP A 35 -6.71 -6.52 1.73
C ASP A 35 -6.04 -7.67 2.51
N GLU A 36 -6.27 -7.71 3.83
CA GLU A 36 -5.76 -8.75 4.73
C GLU A 36 -4.21 -8.85 4.76
N CYS A 37 -3.50 -7.87 4.17
CA CYS A 37 -2.05 -7.91 4.00
C CYS A 37 -1.28 -7.02 5.00
N GLY A 38 -1.98 -6.55 6.03
CA GLY A 38 -1.51 -5.49 6.92
C GLY A 38 -1.44 -4.13 6.22
N ALA A 39 -1.19 -3.08 6.99
CA ALA A 39 -0.98 -1.75 6.41
C ALA A 39 0.53 -1.46 6.30
N PRO A 40 1.00 -0.86 5.19
CA PRO A 40 2.40 -0.52 5.00
C PRO A 40 2.89 0.49 6.06
N PRO A 41 4.22 0.75 6.15
CA PRO A 41 4.76 1.70 7.10
C PRO A 41 4.03 3.04 7.06
N ALA A 42 3.57 3.49 8.22
CA ALA A 42 2.79 4.71 8.33
C ALA A 42 3.67 5.95 8.17
N ALA A 43 3.18 6.95 7.43
CA ALA A 43 3.79 8.28 7.37
C ALA A 43 3.09 9.21 8.36
N VAL A 44 3.84 9.84 9.26
CA VAL A 44 3.29 10.72 10.30
C VAL A 44 3.48 12.17 9.90
N SER A 45 2.40 12.95 9.93
CA SER A 45 2.41 14.42 9.77
C SER A 45 1.96 15.11 11.06
N ASP A 46 1.97 16.44 11.06
CA ASP A 46 1.52 17.24 12.21
C ASP A 46 0.04 17.01 12.57
N SER A 47 -0.81 16.66 11.58
CA SER A 47 -2.26 16.57 11.76
C SER A 47 -2.85 15.18 11.51
N ALA A 48 -2.12 14.28 10.84
CA ALA A 48 -2.64 12.97 10.47
C ALA A 48 -1.54 11.91 10.35
N ILE A 49 -1.97 10.65 10.38
CA ILE A 49 -1.15 9.47 10.08
C ILE A 49 -1.66 8.88 8.77
N TYR A 50 -0.79 8.68 7.79
CA TYR A 50 -1.14 8.15 6.48
C TYR A 50 -0.66 6.71 6.30
N PHE A 51 -1.49 5.92 5.63
CA PHE A 51 -1.22 4.53 5.27
C PHE A 51 -1.33 4.39 3.76
N VAL A 52 -0.18 4.34 3.09
CA VAL A 52 -0.07 4.19 1.64
C VAL A 52 -0.14 2.70 1.31
N PRO A 53 -1.07 2.22 0.48
CA PRO A 53 -1.21 0.80 0.15
C PRO A 53 -0.01 0.27 -0.66
N TYR A 54 0.25 -1.03 -0.56
CA TYR A 54 1.06 -1.74 -1.55
C TYR A 54 0.19 -2.00 -2.78
N LEU A 55 0.55 -1.38 -3.90
CA LEU A 55 -0.14 -1.54 -5.17
C LEU A 55 0.61 -2.57 -6.01
N LEU A 56 -0.09 -3.60 -6.47
CA LEU A 56 0.40 -4.47 -7.54
C LEU A 56 0.17 -3.80 -8.91
N PRO A 57 0.87 -4.24 -9.97
CA PRO A 57 0.68 -3.71 -11.32
C PRO A 57 -0.77 -3.83 -11.79
N GLY A 58 -1.45 -2.70 -11.97
CA GLY A 58 -2.88 -2.65 -12.33
C GLY A 58 -3.78 -2.15 -11.20
N ASP A 59 -3.36 -2.34 -9.95
CA ASP A 59 -4.16 -2.01 -8.77
C ASP A 59 -4.51 -0.52 -8.66
N SER A 60 -5.69 -0.27 -8.12
CA SER A 60 -6.10 1.02 -7.59
C SER A 60 -6.74 0.86 -6.21
N LYS A 61 -6.10 1.40 -5.17
CA LYS A 61 -6.50 1.19 -3.77
C LYS A 61 -6.58 2.49 -2.97
N PRO A 62 -7.42 2.56 -1.93
CA PRO A 62 -7.50 3.74 -1.08
C PRO A 62 -6.22 3.91 -0.24
N ALA A 63 -5.61 5.09 -0.33
CA ALA A 63 -4.72 5.58 0.71
C ALA A 63 -5.56 6.04 1.89
N LEU A 64 -5.24 5.52 3.07
CA LEU A 64 -5.98 5.83 4.29
C LEU A 64 -5.24 6.91 5.07
N GLN A 65 -6.00 7.71 5.81
CA GLN A 65 -5.48 8.66 6.78
C GLN A 65 -6.24 8.52 8.10
N TRP A 66 -5.55 8.75 9.21
CA TRP A 66 -6.16 8.83 10.53
C TRP A 66 -5.82 10.16 11.19
N SER A 67 -6.82 10.83 11.77
CA SER A 67 -6.60 11.98 12.65
C SER A 67 -7.40 11.82 13.95
N PRO A 68 -7.01 12.49 15.05
CA PRO A 68 -7.76 12.44 16.30
C PRO A 68 -9.21 12.96 16.18
N THR A 69 -9.46 13.87 15.23
CA THR A 69 -10.76 14.51 15.02
C THR A 69 -11.67 13.71 14.10
N GLU A 70 -11.12 13.13 13.04
CA GLU A 70 -11.92 12.48 11.98
C GLU A 70 -11.88 10.95 12.05
N GLY A 71 -10.95 10.36 12.80
CA GLY A 71 -10.72 8.92 12.80
C GLY A 71 -10.10 8.45 11.48
N LEU A 72 -10.23 7.15 11.19
CA LEU A 72 -9.69 6.53 9.98
C LEU A 72 -10.61 6.82 8.80
N THR A 73 -10.08 7.43 7.75
CA THR A 73 -10.80 7.85 6.55
C THR A 73 -9.94 7.61 5.30
N THR A 74 -10.56 7.67 4.12
CA THR A 74 -9.83 7.62 2.84
C THR A 74 -9.31 9.02 2.49
N SER A 75 -7.99 9.14 2.29
CA SER A 75 -7.35 10.36 1.81
C SER A 75 -7.46 10.52 0.28
N GLY A 76 -7.62 9.41 -0.44
CA GLY A 76 -7.75 9.36 -1.89
C GLY A 76 -7.44 7.96 -2.41
N ASN A 77 -7.64 7.72 -3.71
CA ASN A 77 -7.23 6.48 -4.35
C ASN A 77 -5.86 6.67 -5.01
N LEU A 78 -4.98 5.69 -4.84
CA LEU A 78 -3.70 5.62 -5.53
C LEU A 78 -3.76 4.46 -6.52
N THR A 79 -3.21 4.68 -7.72
CA THR A 79 -3.16 3.69 -8.79
C THR A 79 -1.70 3.39 -9.11
N TYR A 80 -1.40 2.12 -9.35
CA TYR A 80 -0.06 1.69 -9.72
C TYR A 80 0.40 2.44 -10.97
N THR A 81 1.63 2.96 -10.94
CA THR A 81 2.24 3.64 -12.09
C THR A 81 3.68 3.15 -12.22
N PRO A 82 4.08 2.56 -13.37
CA PRO A 82 5.47 2.18 -13.58
C PRO A 82 6.37 3.42 -13.68
N GLU A 83 7.68 3.23 -13.55
CA GLU A 83 8.67 4.29 -13.74
C GLU A 83 8.62 4.82 -15.18
N PRO A 84 8.24 6.09 -15.39
CA PRO A 84 8.00 6.62 -16.72
C PRO A 84 9.29 6.72 -17.53
N GLY A 85 9.21 6.37 -18.81
CA GLY A 85 10.30 6.49 -19.78
C GLY A 85 11.30 5.34 -19.80
N THR A 86 11.07 4.29 -18.99
CA THR A 86 11.90 3.07 -19.00
C THR A 86 11.48 2.13 -20.13
N ASP A 87 12.45 1.49 -20.79
CA ASP A 87 12.21 0.58 -21.93
C ASP A 87 12.93 -0.77 -21.72
N TRP A 88 12.78 -1.72 -22.65
CA TRP A 88 13.35 -3.08 -22.55
C TRP A 88 14.86 -3.11 -22.32
N LYS A 89 15.59 -2.11 -22.84
CA LYS A 89 17.04 -1.96 -22.63
C LYS A 89 17.41 -1.63 -21.17
N ASP A 90 16.45 -1.12 -20.40
CA ASP A 90 16.62 -0.70 -19.01
C ASP A 90 16.21 -1.81 -18.02
N VAL A 91 15.75 -2.96 -18.53
CA VAL A 91 15.45 -4.15 -17.73
C VAL A 91 16.76 -4.75 -17.21
N ASP A 92 16.85 -4.85 -15.89
CA ASP A 92 18.01 -5.38 -15.18
C ASP A 92 17.55 -6.38 -14.12
N PRO A 93 17.52 -7.68 -14.45
CA PRO A 93 17.05 -8.72 -13.54
C PRO A 93 17.87 -8.84 -12.25
N SER A 94 19.10 -8.31 -12.23
CA SER A 94 19.94 -8.35 -11.03
C SER A 94 19.47 -7.40 -9.93
N LYS A 95 18.55 -6.48 -10.23
CA LYS A 95 17.94 -5.52 -9.30
C LYS A 95 16.58 -5.97 -8.77
N TYR A 96 16.08 -7.12 -9.20
CA TYR A 96 14.75 -7.60 -8.83
C TYR A 96 14.86 -8.60 -7.69
N ASP A 97 14.06 -8.40 -6.66
CA ASP A 97 13.89 -9.37 -5.58
C ASP A 97 12.82 -10.41 -5.98
N ASN A 98 11.82 -9.99 -6.75
CA ASN A 98 10.70 -10.79 -7.23
C ASN A 98 10.36 -10.51 -8.70
N ILE A 99 9.64 -11.43 -9.34
CA ILE A 99 9.21 -11.26 -10.75
C ILE A 99 8.33 -10.00 -10.94
N ILE A 100 7.59 -9.61 -9.90
CA ILE A 100 6.70 -8.46 -9.94
C ILE A 100 7.48 -7.13 -10.08
N ASP A 101 8.73 -7.09 -9.62
CA ASP A 101 9.55 -5.88 -9.68
C ASP A 101 9.91 -5.48 -11.12
N ALA A 102 9.83 -6.43 -12.06
CA ALA A 102 9.99 -6.14 -13.49
C ALA A 102 8.91 -5.17 -13.99
N PHE A 103 7.73 -5.13 -13.38
CA PHE A 103 6.64 -4.22 -13.75
C PHE A 103 6.88 -2.78 -13.30
N HIS A 104 7.93 -2.48 -12.53
CA HIS A 104 8.37 -1.10 -12.36
C HIS A 104 8.84 -0.50 -13.69
N ASN A 105 9.29 -1.34 -14.64
CA ASN A 105 9.63 -0.91 -15.99
C ASN A 105 8.36 -0.68 -16.84
N GLU A 106 8.25 0.48 -17.48
CA GLU A 106 7.07 0.89 -18.25
C GLU A 106 6.82 0.01 -19.47
N ALA A 107 7.86 -0.41 -20.19
CA ALA A 107 7.68 -1.30 -21.35
C ALA A 107 7.20 -2.70 -20.93
N VAL A 108 7.72 -3.24 -19.82
CA VAL A 108 7.23 -4.50 -19.24
C VAL A 108 5.79 -4.37 -18.78
N TYR A 109 5.46 -3.30 -18.05
CA TYR A 109 4.09 -3.01 -17.60
C TYR A 109 3.11 -2.96 -18.78
N LYS A 110 3.42 -2.19 -19.83
CA LYS A 110 2.58 -2.08 -21.03
C LYS A 110 2.42 -3.40 -21.77
N ALA A 111 3.48 -4.22 -21.84
CA ALA A 111 3.41 -5.54 -22.44
C ALA A 111 2.52 -6.48 -21.62
N GLY A 112 2.65 -6.45 -20.30
CA GLY A 112 1.76 -7.17 -19.39
C GLY A 112 0.30 -6.73 -19.54
N GLN A 113 0.04 -5.43 -19.60
CA GLN A 113 -1.30 -4.87 -19.80
C GLN A 113 -1.90 -5.29 -21.14
N ALA A 114 -1.10 -5.29 -22.21
CA ALA A 114 -1.56 -5.74 -23.52
C ALA A 114 -1.86 -7.24 -23.56
N LEU A 115 -1.13 -8.04 -22.79
CA LEU A 115 -1.30 -9.50 -22.73
C LEU A 115 -2.48 -9.90 -21.83
N LEU A 116 -2.58 -9.30 -20.66
CA LEU A 116 -3.51 -9.70 -19.58
C LEU A 116 -4.80 -8.88 -19.58
N GLY A 117 -4.78 -7.64 -20.07
CA GLY A 117 -5.96 -6.78 -20.09
C GLY A 117 -6.54 -6.60 -18.68
N ASN A 118 -7.80 -7.01 -18.51
CA ASN A 118 -8.50 -6.95 -17.22
C ASN A 118 -8.05 -8.03 -16.22
N ASP A 119 -7.25 -9.01 -16.65
CA ASP A 119 -6.64 -9.99 -15.76
C ASP A 119 -5.29 -9.47 -15.19
N MET A 120 -4.86 -8.28 -15.62
CA MET A 120 -3.78 -7.54 -14.96
C MET A 120 -4.36 -6.92 -13.69
N PRO A 121 -3.79 -7.18 -12.52
CA PRO A 121 -4.46 -7.16 -11.21
C PRO A 121 -5.63 -6.17 -11.00
N ASP A 122 -6.76 -6.76 -10.61
CA ASP A 122 -7.74 -6.24 -9.62
C ASP A 122 -7.44 -6.92 -8.27
#